data_AF-A0A212LTR5-F1
#
_entry.id   AF-A0A212LTR5-F1
#
_cell.length_a   1.000
_cell.length_b   1.000
_cell.length_c   1.000
_cell.angle_alpha   90.00
_cell.angle_beta   90.00
_cell.angle_gamma   90.00
#
_symmetry.space_group_name_H-M   'P 1'
#
loop_
_entity.id
_entity.type
_entity.pdbx_description
1 polymer ?
#
loop_
_entity_poly.entity_id
_entity_poly.type
_entity_poly.pdbx_seq_one_letter_code
_entity_poly.pdbx_strand_id
1 'polypeptide(L)' 'MVANLKRFTVSINQDMEVDLNKAKKETYYKETQSEMLRDLINRGLASLKDAKDSNRNKSV' A
#
# COMPACT_ATOMS: atom_id res chain seq x y z
N MET A 1 -1.40 -1.82 21.84
CA MET A 1 -2.13 -3.09 21.63
C MET A 1 -1.58 -3.74 20.37
N VAL A 2 -0.81 -4.82 20.51
CA VAL A 2 -0.07 -5.41 19.38
C VAL A 2 -1.06 -6.19 18.52
N ALA A 3 -1.57 -5.55 17.47
CA ALA A 3 -2.30 -6.24 16.42
C ALA A 3 -1.38 -7.34 15.84
N ASN A 4 -1.94 -8.46 15.41
CA ASN A 4 -1.23 -9.60 14.82
C ASN A 4 -0.42 -9.18 13.57
N LEU A 5 0.79 -8.68 13.77
CA LEU A 5 1.67 -8.21 12.71
C LEU A 5 2.52 -9.38 12.21
N LYS A 6 2.34 -9.75 10.94
CA LYS A 6 3.20 -10.75 10.26
C LYS A 6 4.34 -10.03 9.55
N ARG A 7 5.59 -10.43 9.84
CA ARG A 7 6.76 -9.94 9.12
C ARG A 7 6.86 -10.67 7.77
N PHE A 8 7.09 -9.91 6.70
CA PHE A 8 7.39 -10.44 5.39
C PHE A 8 8.58 -9.66 4.80
N THR A 9 9.36 -10.34 3.98
CA THR A 9 10.48 -9.75 3.26
C THR A 9 10.18 -9.89 1.78
N VAL A 10 10.37 -8.81 1.04
CA VAL A 10 10.14 -8.75 -0.41
C VAL A 10 11.32 -8.06 -1.05
N SER A 11 11.82 -8.65 -2.13
CA SER A 11 12.79 -7.99 -3.00
C SER A 11 12.03 -7.04 -3.92
N ILE A 12 12.46 -5.78 -3.95
CA ILE A 12 11.94 -4.76 -4.86
C ILE A 12 13.05 -4.32 -5.81
N ASN A 13 12.66 -3.83 -6.98
CA ASN A 13 13.60 -3.29 -7.95
C ASN A 13 14.02 -1.87 -7.53
N GLN A 14 15.19 -1.42 -8.02
CA GLN A 14 15.74 -0.11 -7.68
C GLN A 14 14.82 1.06 -8.06
N ASP A 15 14.12 0.94 -9.19
CA ASP A 15 13.16 1.95 -9.65
C ASP A 15 12.01 2.13 -8.63
N MET A 16 11.46 1.01 -8.14
CA MET A 16 10.43 1.02 -7.09
C MET A 16 10.94 1.60 -5.77
N GLU A 17 12.20 1.36 -5.42
CA GLU A 17 12.81 1.95 -4.22
C GLU A 17 12.88 3.48 -4.32
N VAL A 18 13.22 4.00 -5.50
CA VAL A 18 13.25 5.45 -5.77
C VAL A 18 11.86 6.06 -5.61
N ASP A 19 10.83 5.45 -6.22
CA ASP A 19 9.45 5.90 -6.07
C ASP A 19 8.95 5.85 -4.63
N LEU A 20 9.25 4.77 -3.90
CA LEU A 20 8.89 4.64 -2.49
C LEU A 20 9.56 5.71 -1.62
N ASN A 21 10.84 6.02 -1.89
CA ASN A 21 11.57 7.05 -1.16
C ASN A 21 11.03 8.45 -1.46
N LYS A 22 10.64 8.71 -2.72
CA LYS A 22 9.99 9.96 -3.12
C LYS A 22 8.62 10.11 -2.45
N ALA A 23 7.76 9.10 -2.53
CA ALA A 23 6.46 9.08 -1.86
C ALA A 23 6.58 9.29 -0.34
N LYS A 24 7.63 8.71 0.28
CA LYS A 24 7.91 8.92 1.71
C LYS A 24 8.16 10.38 2.03
N LYS A 25 8.99 11.07 1.24
CA LYS A 25 9.35 12.47 1.45
C LYS A 25 8.17 13.42 1.22
N GLU A 26 7.35 13.14 0.21
CA GLU A 26 6.24 14.03 -0.15
C GLU A 26 5.02 13.87 0.75
N THR A 27 4.71 12.63 1.16
CA THR A 27 3.41 12.33 1.81
C THR A 27 3.55 11.81 3.23
N TYR A 28 4.66 11.14 3.57
CA TYR A 28 4.82 10.39 4.83
C TYR A 28 5.99 10.87 5.68
N TYR A 29 6.31 12.17 5.61
CA TYR A 29 7.53 12.80 6.14
C TYR A 29 7.91 12.43 7.60
N LYS A 30 6.95 11.99 8.42
CA LYS A 30 7.15 11.61 9.83
C LYS A 30 6.84 10.14 10.16
N GLU A 31 6.47 9.33 9.18
CA GLU A 31 6.10 7.92 9.40
C GLU A 31 7.26 6.96 9.07
N THR A 32 7.26 5.80 9.74
CA THR A 32 8.26 4.76 9.44
C THR A 32 7.97 4.14 8.07
N GLN A 33 8.99 3.56 7.42
CA GLN A 33 8.80 2.85 6.15
C GLN A 33 7.74 1.74 6.27
N SER A 34 7.68 1.07 7.41
CA SER A 34 6.69 0.03 7.69
C SER A 34 5.26 0.58 7.72
N GLU A 35 5.05 1.76 8.30
CA GLU A 35 3.73 2.41 8.37
C GLU A 35 3.30 2.87 6.97
N MET A 36 4.21 3.51 6.22
CA MET A 36 3.98 3.87 4.82
C MET A 36 3.62 2.67 3.96
N LEU A 37 4.38 1.56 4.06
CA LEU A 37 4.10 0.35 3.28
C LEU A 37 2.74 -0.26 3.66
N ARG A 38 2.36 -0.26 4.94
CA ARG A 38 1.02 -0.72 5.36
C ARG A 38 -0.08 0.13 4.74
N ASP A 39 0.08 1.46 4.75
CA ASP A 39 -0.90 2.37 4.20
C ASP A 39 -1.02 2.23 2.67
N LEU A 40 0.11 2.13 1.96
CA LEU A 40 0.12 1.86 0.51
C LEU A 40 -0.54 0.52 0.15
N ILE A 41 -0.27 -0.54 0.92
CA ILE A 41 -0.91 -1.85 0.72
C ILE A 41 -2.41 -1.74 0.99
N ASN A 42 -2.83 -1.07 2.06
CA ASN A 42 -4.25 -0.88 2.38
C ASN A 42 -4.99 -0.08 1.30
N ARG A 43 -4.39 1.01 0.81
CA ARG A 43 -4.94 1.81 -0.31
C ARG A 43 -5.07 0.98 -1.58
N GLY A 44 -4.04 0.20 -1.93
CA GLY A 44 -4.08 -0.72 -3.07
C GLY A 44 -5.17 -1.79 -2.92
N LEU A 45 -5.28 -2.41 -1.75
CA LEU A 45 -6.33 -3.41 -1.48
C LEU A 45 -7.74 -2.80 -1.47
N ALA A 46 -7.90 -1.58 -0.97
CA ALA A 46 -9.18 -0.86 -1.02
C ALA A 46 -9.58 -0.54 -2.46
N SER A 47 -8.65 -0.02 -3.27
CA SER A 47 -8.88 0.26 -4.70
C SER A 47 -9.25 -1.01 -5.47
N LEU A 48 -8.62 -2.15 -5.18
CA LEU A 48 -8.97 -3.44 -5.79
C LEU A 48 -10.36 -3.94 -5.39
N LYS A 49 -10.80 -3.71 -4.15
CA LYS A 49 -12.16 -4.04 -3.70
C LYS A 49 -13.20 -3.17 -4.39
N ASP A 50 -12.94 -1.86 -4.46
CA ASP A 50 -13.82 -0.88 -5.10
C ASP A 50 -13.97 -1.14 -6.60
N ALA A 51 -12.88 -1.52 -7.27
CA ALA A 51 -12.89 -1.94 -8.67
C ALA A 51 -13.69 -3.24 -8.90
N LYS A 52 -13.65 -4.19 -7.95
CA LYS A 52 -14.45 -5.42 -8.03
C LYS A 52 -15.93 -5.19 -7.77
N ASP A 53 -16.27 -4.25 -6.88
CA ASP A 53 -17.65 -3.90 -6.57
C ASP A 53 -18.29 -3.12 -7.72
N SER A 54 -17.56 -2.17 -8.31
CA SER A 54 -17.96 -1.44 -9.51
C SER A 54 -18.17 -2.34 -10.74
N ASN A 55 -17.47 -3.48 -10.82
CA ASN A 55 -17.65 -4.45 -11.92
C ASN A 55 -18.83 -5.42 -11.70
N ARG A 56 -19.44 -5.49 -10.50
CA ARG A 56 -20.68 -6.24 -10.26
C ARG A 56 -21.94 -5.47 -10.69
N ASN A 57 -21.91 -4.15 -10.63
CA ASN A 57 -23.07 -3.30 -10.97
C ASN A 57 -23.19 -2.94 -12.47
N LYS A 58 -22.32 -3.48 -13.34
CA LYS A 58 -22.42 -3.28 -14.80
C LYS A 58 -23.01 -4.48 -15.54
N SER A 59 -23.57 -5.44 -14.81
CA SER A 59 -24.18 -6.64 -15.37
C SER A 59 -25.46 -7.01 -14.63
N VAL A 60 -26.40 -6.06 -14.49
CA VAL A 60 -27.84 -6.30 -14.32
C VAL A 60 -28.62 -5.13 -14.91
#